data_AF-A0A7S0C7J1-F1
#
_entry.id   AF-A0A7S0C7J1-F1
#
_cell.length_a   1.000
_cell.length_b   1.000
_cell.length_c   1.000
_cell.angle_alpha   90.00
_cell.angle_beta   90.00
_cell.angle_gamma   90.00
#
_symmetry.space_group_name_H-M   'P 1'
#
loop_
_entity.id
_entity.type
_entity.pdbx_description
1 polymer ?
#
loop_
_entity_poly.entity_id
_entity_poly.type
_entity_poly.pdbx_seq_one_letter_code
_entity_poly.pdbx_strand_id
1 'polypeptide(L)'
;KGVFVQRIMTLSHASQMEMKNIVISCESRLEDFAGEQDVGTDFSDDEEDSDNEKELVFGSNFDSSSMDELMIDTDAGGMLFPGSGMGDNNEEFLEAIKERDELKKSLADARRDLAGLKNDQVYGAEELEGTNKKLRTLASDLQERLSKSQSELSAVEENLTKTKRQLEDASAAADEMREKNDGLADELDVANSKALQLRKSEALIQTYRKKLQSVGVINQQMSELEDQSATYLRQILDLEVENKQIPTLQKRIDSLQKDKAKIEKQARESEENLKEKIADVARLKSKVGAAESAKKIYLDEIEDLKAQQEDNDLENDPMIPGLGLTPAKSLREAKEKVIRLEHENANLKKQVAEALSNPVLSSDSGTSRGNGNVTKLKEELKRKDAQIAKVSSDKEKLEAYTKKTLSKFQEKYLVALQECKAKLKEKHDKIEQLEMRSASEKTAQKREERLLSSTIYELGLAIMQNRLTKR
;
A
#
# COMPACT_ATOMS: atom_id res chain seq x y z
N LYS A 1 -20.04 7.92 -12.50
CA LYS A 1 -18.85 7.72 -11.62
C LYS A 1 -17.59 7.34 -12.42
N GLY A 2 -17.50 6.16 -13.06
CA GLY A 2 -16.25 5.66 -13.69
C GLY A 2 -15.49 6.62 -14.63
N VAL A 3 -16.17 7.28 -15.58
CA VAL A 3 -15.54 8.19 -16.58
C VAL A 3 -14.73 9.32 -15.93
N PHE A 4 -15.19 9.86 -14.79
CA PHE A 4 -14.51 10.94 -14.09
C PHE A 4 -13.22 10.47 -13.44
N VAL A 5 -13.26 9.33 -12.73
CA VAL A 5 -12.08 8.69 -12.13
C VAL A 5 -11.04 8.35 -13.20
N GLN A 6 -11.47 7.79 -14.33
CA GLN A 6 -10.57 7.45 -15.43
C GLN A 6 -9.90 8.70 -16.03
N ARG A 7 -10.62 9.83 -16.11
CA ARG A 7 -10.05 11.11 -16.57
C ARG A 7 -9.02 11.69 -15.60
N ILE A 8 -9.25 11.56 -14.29
CA ILE A 8 -8.28 11.95 -13.24
C ILE A 8 -7.02 11.09 -13.34
N MET A 9 -7.16 9.78 -13.51
CA MET A 9 -6.03 8.85 -13.65
C MET A 9 -5.18 9.10 -14.91
N THR A 10 -5.72 9.82 -15.91
CA THR A 10 -4.96 10.28 -17.10
C THR A 10 -4.32 11.67 -16.95
N LEU A 11 -4.51 12.38 -15.84
CA LEU A 11 -3.84 13.66 -15.59
C LEU A 11 -2.36 13.47 -15.19
N SER A 12 -1.56 14.53 -15.30
CA SER A 12 -0.18 14.53 -14.81
C SER A 12 -0.12 14.30 -13.29
N HIS A 13 0.96 13.69 -12.78
CA HIS A 13 1.13 13.45 -11.33
C HIS A 13 1.09 14.76 -10.51
N ALA A 14 1.55 15.89 -11.07
CA ALA A 14 1.43 17.19 -10.42
C ALA A 14 -0.04 17.59 -10.26
N SER A 15 -0.81 17.53 -11.35
CA SER A 15 -2.25 17.84 -11.36
C SER A 15 -3.09 16.87 -10.51
N GLN A 16 -2.69 15.60 -10.41
CA GLN A 16 -3.32 14.63 -9.51
C GLN A 16 -3.09 14.99 -8.03
N MET A 17 -1.89 15.43 -7.66
CA MET A 17 -1.58 15.87 -6.30
C MET A 17 -2.26 17.20 -5.94
N GLU A 18 -2.31 18.15 -6.88
CA GLU A 18 -3.04 19.41 -6.74
C GLU A 18 -4.54 19.17 -6.53
N MET A 19 -5.16 18.32 -7.36
CA MET A 19 -6.57 17.95 -7.21
C MET A 19 -6.84 17.18 -5.91
N LYS A 20 -5.92 16.31 -5.46
CA LYS A 20 -6.01 15.65 -4.15
C LYS A 20 -6.02 16.66 -3.00
N ASN A 21 -5.14 17.66 -3.04
CA ASN A 21 -5.07 18.70 -2.01
C ASN A 21 -6.35 19.57 -1.99
N ILE A 22 -6.94 19.85 -3.16
CA ILE A 22 -8.24 20.54 -3.27
C ILE A 22 -9.36 19.69 -2.64
N VAL A 23 -9.42 18.38 -2.92
CA VAL A 23 -10.43 17.50 -2.31
C VAL A 23 -10.32 17.46 -0.79
N ILE A 24 -9.11 17.29 -0.24
CA ILE A 24 -8.88 17.28 1.22
C ILE A 24 -9.27 18.64 1.84
N SER A 25 -8.99 19.75 1.17
CA SER A 25 -9.40 21.10 1.61
C SER A 25 -10.92 21.33 1.55
N CYS A 26 -11.64 20.62 0.66
CA CYS A 26 -13.10 20.62 0.63
C CYS A 26 -13.70 19.68 1.70
N GLU A 27 -13.11 18.51 1.94
CA GLU A 27 -13.56 17.56 2.98
C GLU A 27 -13.45 18.20 4.38
N SER A 28 -12.30 18.76 4.73
CA SER A 28 -12.10 19.48 6.01
C SER A 28 -13.11 20.63 6.21
N ARG A 29 -13.43 21.37 5.14
CA ARG A 29 -14.41 22.48 5.19
C ARG A 29 -15.87 22.02 5.22
N LEU A 30 -16.15 20.73 4.98
CA LEU A 30 -17.46 20.12 5.16
C LEU A 30 -17.60 19.52 6.56
N GLU A 31 -16.51 18.98 7.14
CA GLU A 31 -16.46 18.60 8.55
C GLU A 31 -16.71 19.82 9.46
N ASP A 32 -16.09 20.97 9.16
CA ASP A 32 -16.34 22.25 9.86
C ASP A 32 -17.82 22.72 9.80
N PHE A 33 -18.57 22.33 8.77
CA PHE A 33 -19.97 22.74 8.55
C PHE A 33 -21.00 21.71 9.03
N ALA A 34 -20.60 20.47 9.33
CA ALA A 34 -21.50 19.41 9.78
C ALA A 34 -21.87 19.51 11.27
N GLY A 35 -21.29 20.45 12.02
CA GLY A 35 -21.52 20.62 13.46
C GLY A 35 -22.68 21.56 13.85
N GLU A 36 -23.15 22.42 12.95
CA GLU A 36 -24.14 23.48 13.28
C GLU A 36 -25.22 23.65 12.20
N GLN A 37 -26.15 22.69 12.09
CA GLN A 37 -27.60 22.92 11.87
C GLN A 37 -28.35 21.60 11.67
N ASP A 38 -29.26 21.29 12.59
CA ASP A 38 -30.51 20.62 12.23
C ASP A 38 -31.66 21.38 12.90
N VAL A 39 -32.35 22.22 12.12
CA VAL A 39 -33.52 22.96 12.59
C VAL A 39 -34.74 22.09 12.27
N GLY A 40 -34.95 21.09 13.12
CA GLY A 40 -36.07 20.16 13.03
C GLY A 40 -37.40 20.89 13.13
N THR A 41 -38.01 21.19 11.98
CA THR A 41 -39.42 21.51 11.89
C THR A 41 -40.21 20.22 12.07
N ASP A 42 -40.67 19.95 13.28
CA ASP A 42 -41.71 18.95 13.51
C ASP A 42 -43.05 19.63 13.82
N PHE A 43 -44.14 18.95 13.43
CA PHE A 43 -45.48 19.51 13.31
C PHE A 43 -46.47 18.51 13.93
N SER A 44 -46.37 18.33 15.25
CA SER A 44 -47.30 17.52 16.03
C SER A 44 -48.48 18.37 16.49
N ASP A 45 -49.57 18.27 15.72
CA ASP A 45 -50.94 18.35 16.25
C ASP A 45 -51.03 17.55 17.56
N ASP A 46 -51.60 18.16 18.61
CA ASP A 46 -52.11 17.47 19.79
C ASP A 46 -53.22 18.35 20.41
N GLU A 47 -54.47 18.12 19.98
CA GLU A 47 -55.64 18.56 20.72
C GLU A 47 -55.96 17.54 21.82
N GLU A 48 -55.91 17.92 23.11
CA GLU A 48 -56.83 17.33 24.11
C GLU A 48 -56.99 18.19 25.37
N ASP A 49 -58.24 18.25 25.85
CA ASP A 49 -58.78 18.53 27.17
C ASP A 49 -58.11 19.51 28.16
N SER A 50 -58.88 20.55 28.51
CA SER A 50 -58.90 21.13 29.87
C SER A 50 -60.32 21.53 30.26
N ASP A 51 -61.05 20.59 30.84
CA ASP A 51 -62.43 20.75 31.33
C ASP A 51 -62.44 21.22 32.80
N ASN A 52 -63.39 22.09 33.18
CA ASN A 52 -63.59 22.69 34.54
C ASN A 52 -62.49 23.72 34.96
N GLU A 53 -62.74 24.73 35.82
CA GLU A 53 -63.61 24.78 37.01
C GLU A 53 -64.53 26.03 37.15
N LYS A 54 -65.38 25.99 38.20
CA LYS A 54 -66.53 26.87 38.43
C LYS A 54 -66.16 28.27 38.94
N GLU A 55 -66.72 29.30 38.31
CA GLU A 55 -66.72 30.67 38.86
C GLU A 55 -67.79 30.84 39.94
N LEU A 56 -67.39 31.12 41.19
CA LEU A 56 -68.30 31.35 42.32
C LEU A 56 -68.50 32.85 42.60
N VAL A 57 -69.44 33.48 41.87
CA VAL A 57 -69.79 34.90 42.07
C VAL A 57 -70.71 35.06 43.28
N PHE A 58 -70.16 35.44 44.44
CA PHE A 58 -70.90 35.93 45.61
C PHE A 58 -70.53 37.39 45.94
N GLY A 59 -70.96 38.32 45.07
CA GLY A 59 -70.82 39.76 45.27
C GLY A 59 -72.04 40.38 45.97
N SER A 60 -72.03 40.46 47.30
CA SER A 60 -73.14 41.01 48.08
C SER A 60 -73.09 42.54 48.19
N ASN A 61 -73.72 43.26 47.26
CA ASN A 61 -73.97 44.70 47.39
C ASN A 61 -75.07 44.95 48.45
N PHE A 62 -74.66 45.23 49.68
CA PHE A 62 -75.53 45.79 50.72
C PHE A 62 -75.26 47.30 50.83
N ASP A 63 -75.95 48.10 50.03
CA ASP A 63 -75.93 49.56 50.15
C ASP A 63 -76.74 49.97 51.38
N SER A 64 -76.04 50.51 52.39
CA SER A 64 -76.64 51.05 53.60
C SER A 64 -76.15 52.48 53.81
N SER A 65 -76.75 53.40 53.07
CA SER A 65 -76.56 54.85 53.16
C SER A 65 -77.92 55.56 53.29
N SER A 66 -77.90 56.84 53.68
CA SER A 66 -79.10 57.65 54.01
C SER A 66 -79.88 57.19 55.25
N MET A 67 -79.39 57.60 56.43
CA MET A 67 -80.27 57.98 57.54
C MET A 67 -80.15 59.50 57.68
N ASP A 68 -81.16 60.22 57.18
CA ASP A 68 -81.13 61.68 57.03
C ASP A 68 -81.50 62.41 58.33
N GLU A 69 -80.94 63.61 58.54
CA GLU A 69 -80.80 64.25 59.86
C GLU A 69 -81.80 65.40 60.03
N LEU A 70 -83.03 65.08 60.46
CA LEU A 70 -84.10 66.07 60.63
C LEU A 70 -84.20 66.63 62.07
N MET A 71 -83.63 67.83 62.21
CA MET A 71 -83.71 68.77 63.34
C MET A 71 -85.00 68.70 64.16
N ILE A 72 -84.86 68.64 65.50
CA ILE A 72 -85.95 68.90 66.44
C ILE A 72 -85.84 70.36 66.94
N ASP A 73 -86.45 71.28 66.21
CA ASP A 73 -86.62 72.66 66.68
C ASP A 73 -87.50 72.70 67.94
N THR A 74 -86.93 73.16 69.05
CA THR A 74 -87.61 73.38 70.33
C THR A 74 -87.64 74.87 70.67
N ASP A 75 -88.29 75.64 69.81
CA ASP A 75 -88.52 77.07 70.04
C ASP A 75 -89.55 77.30 71.16
N ALA A 76 -89.39 78.40 71.90
CA ALA A 76 -90.03 78.64 73.18
C ALA A 76 -90.55 80.08 73.33
N GLY A 77 -91.87 80.28 73.19
CA GLY A 77 -92.50 81.58 73.44
C GLY A 77 -94.03 81.52 73.49
N GLY A 78 -94.62 81.74 74.68
CA GLY A 78 -96.07 81.78 74.86
C GLY A 78 -96.52 82.19 76.26
N MET A 79 -96.58 83.49 76.54
CA MET A 79 -97.13 84.05 77.80
C MET A 79 -98.67 84.20 77.74
N LEU A 80 -99.37 83.96 78.87
CA LEU A 80 -100.74 84.41 79.27
C LEU A 80 -100.99 83.87 80.71
N PHE A 81 -101.59 84.54 81.70
CA PHE A 81 -101.87 85.98 81.92
C PHE A 81 -101.85 86.27 83.48
N PRO A 82 -102.58 87.21 84.17
CA PRO A 82 -102.06 87.81 85.42
C PRO A 82 -102.96 87.75 86.69
N GLY A 83 -102.36 88.03 87.85
CA GLY A 83 -103.05 88.49 89.09
C GLY A 83 -103.27 87.43 90.19
N SER A 84 -103.61 87.79 91.44
CA SER A 84 -103.63 89.10 92.12
C SER A 84 -103.79 88.93 93.65
N GLY A 85 -103.35 89.91 94.47
CA GLY A 85 -103.47 89.95 95.94
C GLY A 85 -102.14 89.67 96.67
N MET A 86 -101.65 90.50 97.60
CA MET A 86 -102.20 90.97 98.90
C MET A 86 -102.21 89.84 99.96
N GLY A 87 -101.45 89.93 101.06
CA GLY A 87 -100.53 91.00 101.49
C GLY A 87 -99.72 90.63 102.75
N ASP A 88 -99.04 91.63 103.34
CA ASP A 88 -98.31 91.62 104.63
C ASP A 88 -97.43 90.41 104.98
N ASN A 89 -96.11 90.53 104.71
CA ASN A 89 -95.01 90.05 105.57
C ASN A 89 -93.67 90.62 105.04
N ASN A 90 -93.17 91.70 105.64
CA ASN A 90 -92.15 92.58 105.03
C ASN A 90 -90.67 92.14 105.24
N GLU A 91 -90.41 90.84 105.30
CA GLU A 91 -89.07 90.27 105.53
C GLU A 91 -88.88 88.95 104.75
N GLU A 92 -89.90 88.09 104.77
CA GLU A 92 -90.00 86.83 104.01
C GLU A 92 -89.85 87.03 102.49
N PHE A 93 -90.31 88.16 101.95
CA PHE A 93 -90.14 88.51 100.53
C PHE A 93 -88.67 88.82 100.14
N LEU A 94 -87.86 89.32 101.09
CA LEU A 94 -86.42 89.52 100.86
C LEU A 94 -85.66 88.19 100.93
N GLU A 95 -86.07 87.28 101.82
CA GLU A 95 -85.53 85.92 101.89
C GLU A 95 -85.85 85.13 100.60
N ALA A 96 -87.11 85.14 100.17
CA ALA A 96 -87.55 84.49 98.93
C ALA A 96 -86.88 85.09 97.67
N ILE A 97 -86.51 86.39 97.68
CA ILE A 97 -85.69 86.98 96.61
C ILE A 97 -84.25 86.45 96.65
N LYS A 98 -83.62 86.30 97.82
CA LYS A 98 -82.29 85.66 97.96
C LYS A 98 -82.35 84.22 97.47
N GLU A 99 -83.26 83.40 97.99
CA GLU A 99 -83.42 81.99 97.59
C GLU A 99 -83.67 81.87 96.08
N ARG A 100 -84.54 82.71 95.51
CA ARG A 100 -84.78 82.74 94.06
C ARG A 100 -83.50 83.07 93.28
N ASP A 101 -82.69 84.01 93.76
CA ASP A 101 -81.49 84.44 93.04
C ASP A 101 -80.28 83.51 93.29
N GLU A 102 -80.23 82.81 94.42
CA GLU A 102 -79.34 81.67 94.68
C GLU A 102 -79.74 80.43 93.86
N LEU A 103 -81.04 80.14 93.71
CA LEU A 103 -81.54 79.10 92.81
C LEU A 103 -81.27 79.45 91.34
N LYS A 104 -81.42 80.71 90.92
CA LYS A 104 -80.98 81.16 89.59
C LYS A 104 -79.47 81.01 89.41
N LYS A 105 -78.67 81.32 90.44
CA LYS A 105 -77.21 81.18 90.40
C LYS A 105 -76.82 79.70 90.29
N SER A 106 -77.36 78.86 91.17
CA SER A 106 -77.19 77.40 91.13
C SER A 106 -77.63 76.80 89.79
N LEU A 107 -78.73 77.27 89.20
CA LEU A 107 -79.20 76.86 87.88
C LEU A 107 -78.35 77.42 86.74
N ALA A 108 -77.68 78.57 86.91
CA ALA A 108 -76.71 79.10 85.95
C ALA A 108 -75.37 78.35 86.03
N ASP A 109 -74.90 78.03 87.24
CA ASP A 109 -73.70 77.24 87.50
C ASP A 109 -73.92 75.79 87.02
N ALA A 110 -75.04 75.15 87.34
CA ALA A 110 -75.39 73.84 86.79
C ALA A 110 -75.57 73.84 85.26
N ARG A 111 -76.06 74.93 84.65
CA ARG A 111 -76.05 75.11 83.19
C ARG A 111 -74.64 75.27 82.62
N ARG A 112 -73.74 75.93 83.35
CA ARG A 112 -72.33 76.11 82.99
C ARG A 112 -71.59 74.78 83.05
N ASP A 113 -71.82 73.99 84.10
CA ASP A 113 -71.21 72.67 84.30
C ASP A 113 -71.78 71.65 83.29
N LEU A 114 -73.09 71.67 83.02
CA LEU A 114 -73.71 70.85 81.96
C LEU A 114 -73.24 71.27 80.56
N ALA A 115 -72.98 72.56 80.32
CA ALA A 115 -72.34 73.02 79.08
C ALA A 115 -70.87 72.58 79.00
N GLY A 116 -70.13 72.61 80.11
CA GLY A 116 -68.76 72.08 80.21
C GLY A 116 -68.70 70.58 79.91
N LEU A 117 -69.51 69.78 80.60
CA LEU A 117 -69.63 68.34 80.37
C LEU A 117 -70.07 68.00 78.93
N LYS A 118 -70.95 68.80 78.33
CA LYS A 118 -71.27 68.67 76.89
C LYS A 118 -70.08 68.98 75.99
N ASN A 119 -69.31 70.01 76.31
CA ASN A 119 -68.12 70.40 75.55
C ASN A 119 -67.02 69.33 75.65
N ASP A 120 -66.79 68.80 76.86
CA ASP A 120 -65.86 67.69 77.11
C ASP A 120 -66.33 66.39 76.46
N GLN A 121 -67.65 66.14 76.42
CA GLN A 121 -68.24 65.02 75.69
C GLN A 121 -68.07 65.17 74.17
N VAL A 122 -68.18 66.39 73.64
CA VAL A 122 -67.91 66.69 72.22
C VAL A 122 -66.42 66.48 71.90
N TYR A 123 -65.49 67.05 72.68
CA TYR A 123 -64.05 66.82 72.46
C TYR A 123 -63.66 65.35 72.61
N GLY A 124 -64.22 64.65 73.59
CA GLY A 124 -64.03 63.20 73.74
C GLY A 124 -64.60 62.40 72.57
N ALA A 125 -65.74 62.81 72.00
CA ALA A 125 -66.30 62.22 70.80
C ALA A 125 -65.43 62.52 69.56
N GLU A 126 -64.90 63.74 69.40
CA GLU A 126 -63.99 64.11 68.32
C GLU A 126 -62.66 63.34 68.40
N GLU A 127 -62.09 63.15 69.60
CA GLU A 127 -60.88 62.35 69.78
C GLU A 127 -61.14 60.86 69.53
N LEU A 128 -62.28 60.32 70.00
CA LEU A 128 -62.71 58.95 69.69
C LEU A 128 -62.99 58.77 68.20
N GLU A 129 -63.57 59.74 67.51
CA GLU A 129 -63.79 59.67 66.07
C GLU A 129 -62.46 59.79 65.31
N GLY A 130 -61.56 60.68 65.73
CA GLY A 130 -60.22 60.85 65.16
C GLY A 130 -59.31 59.63 65.35
N THR A 131 -59.42 58.93 66.49
CA THR A 131 -58.72 57.65 66.73
C THR A 131 -59.37 56.50 65.96
N ASN A 132 -60.71 56.42 65.88
CA ASN A 132 -61.39 55.46 65.00
C ASN A 132 -61.05 55.67 63.51
N LYS A 133 -60.94 56.91 63.05
CA LYS A 133 -60.47 57.26 61.69
C LYS A 133 -59.05 56.72 61.44
N LYS A 134 -58.10 56.95 62.37
CA LYS A 134 -56.73 56.41 62.30
C LYS A 134 -56.67 54.88 62.34
N LEU A 135 -57.54 54.23 63.13
CA LEU A 135 -57.64 52.76 63.18
C LEU A 135 -58.21 52.19 61.88
N ARG A 136 -59.20 52.85 61.27
CA ARG A 136 -59.76 52.45 59.97
C ARG A 136 -58.75 52.61 58.84
N THR A 137 -57.97 53.69 58.79
CA THR A 137 -56.90 53.83 57.80
C THR A 137 -55.82 52.76 58.00
N LEU A 138 -55.35 52.54 59.24
CA LEU A 138 -54.35 51.51 59.51
C LEU A 138 -54.84 50.09 59.17
N ALA A 139 -56.12 49.79 59.42
CA ALA A 139 -56.72 48.52 59.01
C ALA A 139 -56.78 48.37 57.49
N SER A 140 -57.13 49.45 56.77
CA SER A 140 -57.11 49.49 55.29
C SER A 140 -55.70 49.29 54.74
N ASP A 141 -54.70 50.02 55.26
CA ASP A 141 -53.29 49.91 54.85
C ASP A 141 -52.74 48.49 55.08
N LEU A 142 -53.13 47.85 56.18
CA LEU A 142 -52.75 46.47 56.48
C LEU A 142 -53.47 45.46 55.58
N GLN A 143 -54.74 45.69 55.24
CA GLN A 143 -55.51 44.85 54.33
C GLN A 143 -54.98 44.94 52.89
N GLU A 144 -54.63 46.14 52.41
CA GLU A 144 -53.99 46.33 51.10
C GLU A 144 -52.61 45.68 51.04
N ARG A 145 -51.79 45.86 52.10
CA ARG A 145 -50.48 45.19 52.17
C ARG A 145 -50.59 43.67 52.25
N LEU A 146 -51.64 43.14 52.90
CA LEU A 146 -51.89 41.70 52.96
C LEU A 146 -52.32 41.16 51.58
N SER A 147 -53.27 41.81 50.90
CA SER A 147 -53.73 41.36 49.58
C SER A 147 -52.62 41.48 48.53
N LYS A 148 -51.79 42.53 48.58
CA LYS A 148 -50.58 42.66 47.77
C LYS A 148 -49.57 41.54 48.07
N SER A 149 -49.30 41.25 49.34
CA SER A 149 -48.39 40.15 49.70
C SER A 149 -48.92 38.78 49.27
N GLN A 150 -50.24 38.60 49.21
CA GLN A 150 -50.89 37.37 48.72
C GLN A 150 -50.80 37.24 47.20
N SER A 151 -50.98 38.33 46.44
CA SER A 151 -50.81 38.30 44.97
C SER A 151 -49.34 38.13 44.56
N GLU A 152 -48.41 38.76 45.28
CA GLU A 152 -46.96 38.54 45.10
C GLU A 152 -46.55 37.10 45.42
N LEU A 153 -47.08 36.50 46.48
CA LEU A 153 -46.85 35.08 46.80
C LEU A 153 -47.37 34.17 45.69
N SER A 154 -48.62 34.35 45.27
CA SER A 154 -49.26 33.54 44.23
C SER A 154 -48.53 33.61 42.90
N ALA A 155 -48.07 34.81 42.50
CA ALA A 155 -47.25 34.99 41.30
C ALA A 155 -45.87 34.29 41.42
N VAL A 156 -45.27 34.25 42.61
CA VAL A 156 -44.02 33.50 42.84
C VAL A 156 -44.26 31.99 42.80
N GLU A 157 -45.39 31.49 43.32
CA GLU A 157 -45.76 30.07 43.26
C GLU A 157 -46.08 29.61 41.82
N GLU A 158 -46.75 30.44 41.03
CA GLU A 158 -46.98 30.20 39.60
C GLU A 158 -45.66 30.15 38.81
N ASN A 159 -44.74 31.08 39.07
CA ASN A 159 -43.41 31.07 38.44
C ASN A 159 -42.53 29.90 38.93
N LEU A 160 -42.69 29.45 40.18
CA LEU A 160 -41.99 28.28 40.72
C LEU A 160 -42.51 26.97 40.11
N THR A 161 -43.82 26.87 39.82
CA THR A 161 -44.37 25.69 39.13
C THR A 161 -44.00 25.66 37.64
N LYS A 162 -43.98 26.81 36.96
CA LYS A 162 -43.47 26.94 35.59
C LYS A 162 -41.99 26.55 35.48
N THR A 163 -41.13 27.07 36.36
CA THR A 163 -39.68 26.75 36.33
C THR A 163 -39.38 25.31 36.77
N LYS A 164 -40.20 24.69 37.61
CA LYS A 164 -40.11 23.24 37.88
C LYS A 164 -40.41 22.38 36.67
N ARG A 165 -41.52 22.64 35.95
CA ARG A 165 -41.84 21.92 34.70
C ARG A 165 -40.69 22.04 33.70
N GLN A 166 -40.22 23.26 33.43
CA GLN A 166 -39.07 23.49 32.55
C GLN A 166 -37.79 22.75 32.96
N LEU A 167 -37.57 22.52 34.26
CA LEU A 167 -36.44 21.74 34.77
C LEU A 167 -36.67 20.22 34.61
N GLU A 168 -37.90 19.76 34.80
CA GLU A 168 -38.32 18.37 34.58
C GLU A 168 -38.24 18.01 33.09
N ASP A 169 -38.75 18.86 32.20
CA ASP A 169 -38.65 18.76 30.74
C ASP A 169 -37.19 18.71 30.27
N ALA A 170 -36.35 19.63 30.78
CA ALA A 170 -34.93 19.68 30.46
C ALA A 170 -34.14 18.47 31.00
N SER A 171 -34.58 17.88 32.12
CA SER A 171 -33.98 16.64 32.64
C SER A 171 -34.33 15.45 31.74
N ALA A 172 -35.60 15.32 31.33
CA ALA A 172 -36.03 14.26 30.42
C ALA A 172 -35.28 14.32 29.07
N ALA A 173 -35.15 15.53 28.49
CA ALA A 173 -34.37 15.72 27.27
C ALA A 173 -32.87 15.39 27.44
N ALA A 174 -32.29 15.65 28.62
CA ALA A 174 -30.90 15.29 28.91
C ALA A 174 -30.70 13.77 29.05
N ASP A 175 -31.64 13.06 29.68
CA ASP A 175 -31.60 11.60 29.80
C ASP A 175 -31.85 10.92 28.43
N GLU A 176 -32.78 11.43 27.60
CA GLU A 176 -32.94 10.98 26.21
C GLU A 176 -31.65 11.13 25.39
N MET A 177 -30.99 12.29 25.47
CA MET A 177 -29.74 12.54 24.75
C MET A 177 -28.59 11.66 25.24
N ARG A 178 -28.63 11.23 26.51
CA ARG A 178 -27.71 10.26 27.07
C ARG A 178 -27.97 8.85 26.54
N GLU A 179 -29.22 8.38 26.50
CA GLU A 179 -29.55 7.07 25.90
C GLU A 179 -29.17 7.02 24.41
N LYS A 180 -29.41 8.11 23.66
CA LYS A 180 -28.99 8.25 22.26
C LYS A 180 -27.46 8.21 22.12
N ASN A 181 -26.71 8.87 23.00
CA ASN A 181 -25.25 8.82 23.02
C ASN A 181 -24.70 7.41 23.32
N ASP A 182 -25.28 6.73 24.31
CA ASP A 182 -24.82 5.40 24.73
C ASP A 182 -25.14 4.35 23.64
N GLY A 183 -26.27 4.48 22.95
CA GLY A 183 -26.59 3.68 21.75
C GLY A 183 -25.63 3.93 20.57
N LEU A 184 -25.25 5.19 20.32
CA LEU A 184 -24.25 5.53 19.29
C LEU A 184 -22.86 4.97 19.61
N ALA A 185 -22.50 4.83 20.89
CA ALA A 185 -21.25 4.19 21.31
C ALA A 185 -21.25 2.68 20.98
N ASP A 186 -22.35 1.97 21.25
CA ASP A 186 -22.52 0.56 20.89
C ASP A 186 -22.49 0.36 19.35
N GLU A 187 -23.14 1.23 18.58
CA GLU A 187 -23.06 1.18 17.11
C GLU A 187 -21.64 1.39 16.59
N LEU A 188 -20.88 2.32 17.19
CA LEU A 188 -19.49 2.61 16.84
C LEU A 188 -18.56 1.42 17.14
N ASP A 189 -18.77 0.71 18.25
CA ASP A 189 -18.01 -0.51 18.56
C ASP A 189 -18.38 -1.69 17.65
N VAL A 190 -19.66 -1.83 17.27
CA VAL A 190 -20.10 -2.77 16.24
C VAL A 190 -19.48 -2.43 14.87
N ALA A 191 -19.39 -1.15 14.51
CA ALA A 191 -18.74 -0.68 13.29
C ALA A 191 -17.22 -0.95 13.30
N ASN A 192 -16.54 -0.67 14.41
CA ASN A 192 -15.12 -0.98 14.61
C ASN A 192 -14.84 -2.49 14.50
N SER A 193 -15.69 -3.33 15.10
CA SER A 193 -15.61 -4.79 15.00
C SER A 193 -15.76 -5.27 13.55
N LYS A 194 -16.75 -4.75 12.80
CA LYS A 194 -16.93 -5.01 11.36
C LYS A 194 -15.71 -4.56 10.54
N ALA A 195 -15.16 -3.38 10.80
CA ALA A 195 -13.96 -2.87 10.12
C ALA A 195 -12.71 -3.74 10.39
N LEU A 196 -12.55 -4.27 11.60
CA LEU A 196 -11.49 -5.23 11.93
C LEU A 196 -11.67 -6.59 11.24
N GLN A 197 -12.91 -7.04 11.02
CA GLN A 197 -13.19 -8.24 10.23
C GLN A 197 -12.88 -8.04 8.74
N LEU A 198 -13.25 -6.88 8.17
CA LEU A 198 -12.91 -6.53 6.79
C LEU A 198 -11.39 -6.46 6.56
N ARG A 199 -10.62 -5.81 7.46
CA ARG A 199 -9.15 -5.80 7.38
C ARG A 199 -8.54 -7.21 7.41
N LYS A 200 -9.14 -8.17 8.12
CA LYS A 200 -8.72 -9.58 8.13
C LYS A 200 -9.02 -10.29 6.80
N SER A 201 -10.21 -10.07 6.21
CA SER A 201 -10.56 -10.68 4.92
C SER A 201 -9.79 -10.06 3.75
N GLU A 202 -9.53 -8.74 3.76
CA GLU A 202 -8.63 -8.07 2.81
C GLU A 202 -7.21 -8.65 2.84
N ALA A 203 -6.63 -8.81 4.03
CA ALA A 203 -5.30 -9.42 4.19
C ALA A 203 -5.27 -10.85 3.63
N LEU A 204 -6.32 -11.65 3.90
CA LEU A 204 -6.48 -12.99 3.34
C LEU A 204 -6.57 -12.95 1.80
N ILE A 205 -7.38 -12.06 1.22
CA ILE A 205 -7.49 -11.86 -0.24
C ILE A 205 -6.12 -11.47 -0.84
N GLN A 206 -5.34 -10.63 -0.18
CA GLN A 206 -3.96 -10.30 -0.62
C GLN A 206 -3.05 -11.54 -0.64
N THR A 207 -3.17 -12.47 0.32
CA THR A 207 -2.39 -13.72 0.28
C THR A 207 -2.80 -14.63 -0.88
N TYR A 208 -4.10 -14.76 -1.17
CA TYR A 208 -4.59 -15.53 -2.31
C TYR A 208 -4.18 -14.88 -3.65
N ARG A 209 -4.22 -13.55 -3.76
CA ARG A 209 -3.72 -12.82 -4.95
C ARG A 209 -2.23 -13.09 -5.20
N LYS A 210 -1.39 -13.08 -4.15
CA LYS A 210 0.04 -13.42 -4.25
C LYS A 210 0.25 -14.88 -4.67
N LYS A 211 -0.52 -15.83 -4.13
CA LYS A 211 -0.49 -17.25 -4.57
C LYS A 211 -0.86 -17.40 -6.05
N LEU A 212 -1.94 -16.75 -6.48
CA LEU A 212 -2.42 -16.81 -7.88
C LEU A 212 -1.42 -16.17 -8.86
N GLN A 213 -0.75 -15.08 -8.47
CA GLN A 213 0.37 -14.51 -9.24
C GLN A 213 1.55 -15.49 -9.33
N SER A 214 1.88 -16.21 -8.26
CA SER A 214 2.93 -17.23 -8.27
C SER A 214 2.58 -18.42 -9.18
N VAL A 215 1.31 -18.85 -9.22
CA VAL A 215 0.84 -19.88 -10.16
C VAL A 215 0.92 -19.38 -11.60
N GLY A 216 0.60 -18.11 -11.86
CA GLY A 216 0.79 -17.51 -13.19
C GLY A 216 2.23 -17.59 -13.70
N VAL A 217 3.22 -17.32 -12.84
CA VAL A 217 4.66 -17.47 -13.17
C VAL A 217 5.03 -18.93 -13.42
N ILE A 218 4.53 -19.87 -12.61
CA ILE A 218 4.79 -21.31 -12.79
C ILE A 218 4.20 -21.80 -14.12
N ASN A 219 2.97 -21.38 -14.47
CA ASN A 219 2.34 -21.74 -15.74
C ASN A 219 3.10 -21.17 -16.95
N GLN A 220 3.66 -19.95 -16.85
CA GLN A 220 4.54 -19.40 -17.89
C GLN A 220 5.81 -20.26 -18.03
N GLN A 221 6.47 -20.60 -16.92
CA GLN A 221 7.67 -21.45 -16.94
C GLN A 221 7.38 -22.85 -17.49
N MET A 222 6.18 -23.40 -17.24
CA MET A 222 5.74 -24.67 -17.80
C MET A 222 5.55 -24.58 -19.31
N SER A 223 4.90 -23.52 -19.83
CA SER A 223 4.80 -23.26 -21.27
C SER A 223 6.17 -23.09 -21.93
N GLU A 224 7.10 -22.36 -21.29
CA GLU A 224 8.47 -22.18 -21.80
C GLU A 224 9.27 -23.50 -21.85
N LEU A 225 8.98 -24.45 -20.95
CA LEU A 225 9.55 -25.80 -20.96
C LEU A 225 8.88 -26.71 -22.00
N GLU A 226 7.58 -26.56 -22.24
CA GLU A 226 6.84 -27.27 -23.29
C GLU A 226 7.32 -26.85 -24.69
N ASP A 227 7.54 -25.56 -24.93
CA ASP A 227 8.12 -25.03 -26.18
C ASP A 227 9.57 -25.52 -26.40
N GLN A 228 10.37 -25.58 -25.34
CA GLN A 228 11.72 -26.17 -25.39
C GLN A 228 11.66 -27.67 -25.71
N SER A 229 10.77 -28.42 -25.05
CA SER A 229 10.55 -29.85 -25.30
C SER A 229 10.13 -30.12 -26.76
N ALA A 230 9.18 -29.34 -27.28
CA ALA A 230 8.76 -29.42 -28.68
C ALA A 230 9.89 -29.05 -29.66
N THR A 231 10.79 -28.14 -29.27
CA THR A 231 11.97 -27.77 -30.06
C THR A 231 13.01 -28.89 -30.09
N TYR A 232 13.30 -29.53 -28.96
CA TYR A 232 14.18 -30.71 -28.91
C TYR A 232 13.58 -31.90 -29.67
N LEU A 233 12.26 -32.11 -29.59
CA LEU A 233 11.58 -33.17 -30.35
C LEU A 233 11.75 -32.98 -31.87
N ARG A 234 11.62 -31.74 -32.38
CA ARG A 234 11.89 -31.42 -33.80
C ARG A 234 13.34 -31.73 -34.17
N GLN A 235 14.31 -31.28 -33.36
CA GLN A 235 15.73 -31.55 -33.60
C GLN A 235 16.06 -33.06 -33.62
N ILE A 236 15.42 -33.86 -32.76
CA ILE A 236 15.55 -35.32 -32.76
C ILE A 236 14.97 -35.91 -34.05
N LEU A 237 13.80 -35.46 -34.50
CA LEU A 237 13.17 -35.91 -35.75
C LEU A 237 14.00 -35.52 -37.00
N ASP A 238 14.58 -34.33 -37.03
CA ASP A 238 15.47 -33.88 -38.10
C ASP A 238 16.75 -34.74 -38.14
N LEU A 239 17.39 -34.96 -36.99
CA LEU A 239 18.55 -35.86 -36.87
C LEU A 239 18.21 -37.31 -37.19
N GLU A 240 17.01 -37.79 -36.90
CA GLU A 240 16.53 -39.09 -37.37
C GLU A 240 16.41 -39.16 -38.89
N VAL A 241 15.95 -38.09 -39.55
CA VAL A 241 15.87 -37.99 -41.02
C VAL A 241 17.26 -37.96 -41.64
N GLU A 242 18.23 -37.26 -41.05
CA GLU A 242 19.63 -37.31 -41.48
C GLU A 242 20.24 -38.71 -41.28
N ASN A 243 20.01 -39.35 -40.13
CA ASN A 243 20.46 -40.73 -39.88
C ASN A 243 19.87 -41.73 -40.90
N LYS A 244 18.61 -41.53 -41.33
CA LYS A 244 17.97 -42.33 -42.39
C LYS A 244 18.63 -42.15 -43.78
N GLN A 245 19.46 -41.13 -43.99
CA GLN A 245 20.28 -40.95 -45.20
C GLN A 245 21.65 -41.64 -45.14
N ILE A 246 22.16 -41.99 -43.95
CA ILE A 246 23.47 -42.67 -43.82
C ILE A 246 23.53 -43.95 -44.68
N PRO A 247 22.53 -44.86 -44.70
CA PRO A 247 22.58 -46.06 -45.52
C PRO A 247 22.58 -45.82 -47.04
N THR A 248 22.05 -44.69 -47.53
CA THR A 248 22.07 -44.37 -48.97
C THR A 248 23.41 -43.73 -49.36
N LEU A 249 23.98 -42.89 -48.49
CA LEU A 249 25.34 -42.38 -48.62
C LEU A 249 26.37 -43.52 -48.55
N GLN A 250 26.22 -44.47 -47.63
CA GLN A 250 27.06 -45.67 -47.52
C GLN A 250 27.09 -46.45 -48.84
N LYS A 251 25.92 -46.80 -49.40
CA LYS A 251 25.81 -47.50 -50.68
C LYS A 251 26.45 -46.75 -51.85
N ARG A 252 26.41 -45.41 -51.83
CA ARG A 252 27.05 -44.54 -52.84
C ARG A 252 28.57 -44.49 -52.67
N ILE A 253 29.08 -44.54 -51.43
CA ILE A 253 30.51 -44.71 -51.17
C ILE A 253 30.97 -46.08 -51.67
N ASP A 254 30.22 -47.15 -51.37
CA ASP A 254 30.54 -48.52 -51.81
C ASP A 254 30.55 -48.66 -53.34
N SER A 255 29.64 -47.98 -54.07
CA SER A 255 29.65 -47.98 -55.54
C SER A 255 30.85 -47.21 -56.08
N LEU A 256 31.12 -45.99 -55.56
CA LEU A 256 32.27 -45.19 -55.97
C LEU A 256 33.62 -45.87 -55.66
N GLN A 257 33.71 -46.66 -54.59
CA GLN A 257 34.90 -47.49 -54.31
C GLN A 257 35.07 -48.63 -55.31
N LYS A 258 33.98 -49.29 -55.75
CA LYS A 258 34.01 -50.32 -56.80
C LYS A 258 34.39 -49.74 -58.15
N ASP A 259 33.81 -48.59 -58.52
CA ASP A 259 34.15 -47.89 -59.76
C ASP A 259 35.60 -47.41 -59.76
N LYS A 260 36.08 -46.85 -58.63
CA LYS A 260 37.49 -46.53 -58.43
C LYS A 260 38.38 -47.75 -58.63
N ALA A 261 38.10 -48.87 -57.96
CA ALA A 261 38.91 -50.09 -58.06
C ALA A 261 38.93 -50.66 -59.49
N LYS A 262 37.82 -50.56 -60.23
CA LYS A 262 37.73 -50.91 -61.65
C LYS A 262 38.62 -50.01 -62.51
N ILE A 263 38.58 -48.69 -62.30
CA ILE A 263 39.42 -47.73 -63.02
C ILE A 263 40.91 -47.93 -62.67
N GLU A 264 41.26 -48.16 -61.41
CA GLU A 264 42.64 -48.47 -60.97
C GLU A 264 43.16 -49.81 -61.54
N LYS A 265 42.26 -50.76 -61.85
CA LYS A 265 42.61 -51.98 -62.58
C LYS A 265 42.84 -51.68 -64.07
N GLN A 266 41.91 -50.99 -64.73
CA GLN A 266 42.03 -50.63 -66.15
C GLN A 266 43.27 -49.75 -66.42
N ALA A 267 43.61 -48.85 -65.50
CA ALA A 267 44.82 -48.05 -65.55
C ALA A 267 46.08 -48.94 -65.54
N ARG A 268 46.19 -49.89 -64.60
CA ARG A 268 47.30 -50.86 -64.54
C ARG A 268 47.39 -51.74 -65.78
N GLU A 269 46.26 -52.26 -66.26
CA GLU A 269 46.20 -53.03 -67.51
C GLU A 269 46.69 -52.18 -68.69
N SER A 270 46.32 -50.89 -68.77
CA SER A 270 46.82 -49.99 -69.82
C SER A 270 48.32 -49.65 -69.67
N GLU A 271 48.83 -49.57 -68.44
CA GLU A 271 50.24 -49.31 -68.14
C GLU A 271 51.14 -50.52 -68.47
N GLU A 272 50.65 -51.74 -68.20
CA GLU A 272 51.32 -52.99 -68.57
C GLU A 272 51.33 -53.18 -70.10
N ASN A 273 50.21 -52.92 -70.78
CA ASN A 273 50.17 -52.90 -72.24
C ASN A 273 51.12 -51.83 -72.83
N LEU A 274 51.22 -50.65 -72.21
CA LEU A 274 52.17 -49.61 -72.64
C LEU A 274 53.62 -50.08 -72.47
N LYS A 275 53.97 -50.70 -71.35
CA LYS A 275 55.31 -51.27 -71.09
C LYS A 275 55.67 -52.36 -72.10
N GLU A 276 54.74 -53.26 -72.42
CA GLU A 276 54.94 -54.28 -73.46
C GLU A 276 55.21 -53.64 -74.83
N LYS A 277 54.42 -52.63 -75.22
CA LYS A 277 54.60 -51.95 -76.52
C LYS A 277 55.87 -51.10 -76.56
N ILE A 278 56.32 -50.52 -75.45
CA ILE A 278 57.63 -49.88 -75.32
C ILE A 278 58.76 -50.91 -75.51
N ALA A 279 58.65 -52.10 -74.90
CA ALA A 279 59.63 -53.17 -75.06
C ALA A 279 59.65 -53.72 -76.51
N ASP A 280 58.50 -53.87 -77.17
CA ASP A 280 58.41 -54.23 -78.58
C ASP A 280 59.05 -53.17 -79.49
N VAL A 281 58.79 -51.89 -79.25
CA VAL A 281 59.42 -50.79 -79.99
C VAL A 281 60.94 -50.78 -79.78
N ALA A 282 61.43 -51.06 -78.55
CA ALA A 282 62.86 -51.19 -78.29
C ALA A 282 63.48 -52.40 -79.03
N ARG A 283 62.78 -53.55 -79.04
CA ARG A 283 63.18 -54.75 -79.79
C ARG A 283 63.20 -54.52 -81.30
N LEU A 284 62.23 -53.78 -81.83
CA LEU A 284 62.18 -53.40 -83.25
C LEU A 284 63.30 -52.42 -83.60
N LYS A 285 63.55 -51.39 -82.79
CA LYS A 285 64.69 -50.47 -82.97
C LYS A 285 66.03 -51.21 -82.96
N SER A 286 66.21 -52.16 -82.05
CA SER A 286 67.41 -53.01 -82.00
C SER A 286 67.58 -53.85 -83.28
N LYS A 287 66.49 -54.49 -83.77
CA LYS A 287 66.50 -55.20 -85.06
C LYS A 287 66.80 -54.30 -86.25
N VAL A 288 66.26 -53.08 -86.28
CA VAL A 288 66.54 -52.09 -87.34
C VAL A 288 68.01 -51.70 -87.30
N GLY A 289 68.56 -51.30 -86.15
CA GLY A 289 69.97 -50.94 -86.03
C GLY A 289 70.93 -52.09 -86.37
N ALA A 290 70.56 -53.35 -86.07
CA ALA A 290 71.30 -54.53 -86.50
C ALA A 290 71.24 -54.74 -88.04
N ALA A 291 70.07 -54.54 -88.65
CA ALA A 291 69.90 -54.61 -90.10
C ALA A 291 70.60 -53.46 -90.85
N GLU A 292 70.61 -52.26 -90.27
CA GLU A 292 71.38 -51.10 -90.75
C GLU A 292 72.89 -51.34 -90.64
N SER A 293 73.34 -51.95 -89.54
CA SER A 293 74.75 -52.35 -89.37
C SER A 293 75.16 -53.43 -90.37
N ALA A 294 74.33 -54.46 -90.58
CA ALA A 294 74.57 -55.49 -91.59
C ALA A 294 74.54 -54.91 -93.02
N LYS A 295 73.58 -54.02 -93.32
CA LYS A 295 73.55 -53.27 -94.59
C LYS A 295 74.82 -52.44 -94.78
N LYS A 296 75.35 -51.80 -93.73
CA LYS A 296 76.63 -51.09 -93.81
C LYS A 296 77.76 -52.05 -94.14
N ILE A 297 77.88 -53.17 -93.44
CA ILE A 297 78.92 -54.19 -93.72
C ILE A 297 78.85 -54.67 -95.17
N TYR A 298 77.65 -54.95 -95.71
CA TYR A 298 77.50 -55.33 -97.13
C TYR A 298 77.76 -54.18 -98.12
N LEU A 299 77.60 -52.92 -97.73
CA LEU A 299 78.00 -51.77 -98.55
C LEU A 299 79.52 -51.57 -98.53
N ASP A 300 80.13 -51.66 -97.35
CA ASP A 300 81.58 -51.63 -97.15
C ASP A 300 82.25 -52.77 -97.95
N GLU A 301 81.69 -53.99 -97.89
CA GLU A 301 82.17 -55.17 -98.67
C GLU A 301 82.00 -54.97 -100.19
N ILE A 302 80.94 -54.31 -100.65
CA ILE A 302 80.77 -53.96 -102.07
C ILE A 302 81.72 -52.83 -102.50
N GLU A 303 82.12 -51.93 -101.60
CA GLU A 303 83.10 -50.88 -101.84
C GLU A 303 84.52 -51.46 -101.89
N ASP A 304 84.88 -52.34 -100.95
CA ASP A 304 86.12 -53.13 -100.97
C ASP A 304 86.22 -54.01 -102.23
N LEU A 305 85.13 -54.68 -102.65
CA LEU A 305 85.12 -55.48 -103.88
C LEU A 305 85.24 -54.65 -105.16
N LYS A 306 84.80 -53.38 -105.15
CA LYS A 306 85.04 -52.44 -106.26
C LYS A 306 86.47 -51.96 -106.28
N ALA A 307 87.04 -51.59 -105.12
CA ALA A 307 88.45 -51.24 -105.01
C ALA A 307 89.34 -52.40 -105.49
N GLN A 308 89.00 -53.65 -105.12
CA GLN A 308 89.68 -54.85 -105.65
C GLN A 308 89.49 -55.07 -107.15
N GLN A 309 88.44 -54.53 -107.79
CA GLN A 309 88.30 -54.55 -109.25
C GLN A 309 89.11 -53.44 -109.92
N GLU A 310 89.17 -52.23 -109.34
CA GLU A 310 90.02 -51.14 -109.83
C GLU A 310 91.52 -51.45 -109.66
N ASP A 311 91.92 -52.14 -108.57
CA ASP A 311 93.30 -52.61 -108.34
C ASP A 311 93.71 -53.80 -109.24
N ASN A 312 92.78 -54.54 -109.85
CA ASN A 312 93.10 -55.70 -110.70
C ASN A 312 93.45 -55.33 -112.15
N ASP A 313 93.20 -54.09 -112.60
CA ASP A 313 93.44 -53.66 -113.99
C ASP A 313 94.82 -53.00 -114.20
N LEU A 314 95.70 -52.91 -113.18
CA LEU A 314 97.01 -52.22 -113.26
C LEU A 314 98.23 -53.00 -112.67
N GLU A 315 98.78 -53.88 -113.49
CA GLU A 315 100.22 -54.20 -113.66
C GLU A 315 101.08 -54.87 -112.54
N ASN A 316 101.55 -56.09 -112.89
CA ASN A 316 102.94 -56.59 -112.84
C ASN A 316 103.64 -57.09 -111.54
N ASP A 317 103.81 -58.42 -111.50
CA ASP A 317 105.03 -59.16 -111.11
C ASP A 317 105.43 -59.23 -109.59
N PRO A 318 106.38 -60.08 -109.12
CA PRO A 318 105.94 -61.18 -108.25
C PRO A 318 106.81 -61.49 -107.01
N MET A 319 106.38 -62.54 -106.28
CA MET A 319 107.19 -63.48 -105.46
C MET A 319 107.32 -63.23 -103.93
N ILE A 320 107.35 -64.37 -103.20
CA ILE A 320 107.79 -64.62 -101.80
C ILE A 320 106.73 -64.41 -100.67
N PRO A 321 106.53 -65.39 -99.76
CA PRO A 321 105.52 -65.36 -98.69
C PRO A 321 106.06 -64.96 -97.30
N GLY A 322 105.17 -64.65 -96.34
CA GLY A 322 105.53 -64.37 -94.94
C GLY A 322 104.41 -64.60 -93.91
N LEU A 323 104.78 -65.07 -92.71
CA LEU A 323 103.90 -65.22 -91.54
C LEU A 323 103.63 -63.87 -90.84
N GLY A 324 102.46 -63.70 -90.21
CA GLY A 324 102.05 -62.42 -89.61
C GLY A 324 101.11 -62.48 -88.39
N LEU A 325 101.31 -63.40 -87.45
CA LEU A 325 100.53 -63.43 -86.19
C LEU A 325 100.85 -62.23 -85.29
N THR A 326 99.87 -61.34 -85.04
CA THR A 326 100.02 -60.22 -84.08
C THR A 326 98.91 -60.10 -83.01
N PRO A 327 98.54 -61.17 -82.25
CA PRO A 327 97.58 -61.10 -81.16
C PRO A 327 98.15 -60.45 -79.87
N ALA A 328 98.70 -59.23 -79.98
CA ALA A 328 99.47 -58.58 -78.91
C ALA A 328 98.95 -57.19 -78.48
N LYS A 329 98.44 -56.35 -79.40
CA LYS A 329 97.87 -55.03 -79.04
C LYS A 329 96.44 -55.14 -78.50
N SER A 330 95.58 -55.88 -79.20
CA SER A 330 94.16 -56.07 -78.86
C SER A 330 93.95 -56.54 -77.42
N LEU A 331 94.75 -57.50 -76.91
CA LEU A 331 94.59 -57.98 -75.53
C LEU A 331 94.94 -56.91 -74.46
N ARG A 332 95.81 -55.94 -74.77
CA ARG A 332 96.16 -54.85 -73.84
C ARG A 332 95.07 -53.80 -73.79
N GLU A 333 94.56 -53.38 -74.95
CA GLU A 333 93.44 -52.44 -75.06
C GLU A 333 92.15 -53.06 -74.51
N ALA A 334 91.90 -54.34 -74.76
CA ALA A 334 90.77 -55.08 -74.18
C ALA A 334 90.87 -55.16 -72.65
N LYS A 335 92.05 -55.47 -72.09
CA LYS A 335 92.25 -55.47 -70.62
C LYS A 335 92.10 -54.08 -70.02
N GLU A 336 92.59 -53.03 -70.67
CA GLU A 336 92.42 -51.66 -70.18
C GLU A 336 90.94 -51.22 -70.26
N LYS A 337 90.23 -51.58 -71.34
CA LYS A 337 88.80 -51.32 -71.49
C LYS A 337 87.95 -52.11 -70.48
N VAL A 338 88.31 -53.35 -70.18
CA VAL A 338 87.71 -54.13 -69.07
C VAL A 338 87.96 -53.44 -67.73
N ILE A 339 89.20 -53.07 -67.40
CA ILE A 339 89.51 -52.38 -66.13
C ILE A 339 88.75 -51.05 -66.00
N ARG A 340 88.65 -50.26 -67.10
CA ARG A 340 87.83 -49.03 -67.12
C ARG A 340 86.35 -49.35 -66.88
N LEU A 341 85.78 -50.36 -67.55
CA LEU A 341 84.38 -50.77 -67.39
C LEU A 341 84.09 -51.38 -66.01
N GLU A 342 85.06 -52.06 -65.38
CA GLU A 342 84.96 -52.52 -63.99
C GLU A 342 84.99 -51.34 -63.02
N HIS A 343 85.84 -50.35 -63.25
CA HIS A 343 85.87 -49.11 -62.46
C HIS A 343 84.58 -48.29 -62.61
N GLU A 344 84.03 -48.23 -63.82
CA GLU A 344 82.77 -47.55 -64.12
C GLU A 344 81.57 -48.29 -63.50
N ASN A 345 81.52 -49.63 -63.59
CA ASN A 345 80.52 -50.43 -62.88
C ASN A 345 80.66 -50.34 -61.35
N ALA A 346 81.88 -50.23 -60.82
CA ALA A 346 82.11 -50.01 -59.39
C ALA A 346 81.63 -48.62 -58.94
N ASN A 347 81.86 -47.58 -59.75
CA ASN A 347 81.32 -46.23 -59.49
C ASN A 347 79.79 -46.19 -59.64
N LEU A 348 79.20 -46.84 -60.65
CA LEU A 348 77.75 -46.92 -60.80
C LEU A 348 77.10 -47.69 -59.65
N LYS A 349 77.71 -48.79 -59.18
CA LYS A 349 77.26 -49.48 -57.95
C LYS A 349 77.38 -48.60 -56.70
N LYS A 350 78.43 -47.78 -56.58
CA LYS A 350 78.55 -46.79 -55.51
C LYS A 350 77.48 -45.70 -55.60
N GLN A 351 77.25 -45.09 -56.77
CA GLN A 351 76.22 -44.08 -56.96
C GLN A 351 74.80 -44.62 -56.70
N VAL A 352 74.52 -45.88 -57.08
CA VAL A 352 73.25 -46.55 -56.73
C VAL A 352 73.16 -46.83 -55.22
N ALA A 353 74.25 -47.22 -54.57
CA ALA A 353 74.29 -47.40 -53.11
C ALA A 353 74.15 -46.06 -52.35
N GLU A 354 74.74 -44.97 -52.85
CA GLU A 354 74.62 -43.61 -52.31
C GLU A 354 73.21 -43.05 -52.53
N ALA A 355 72.59 -43.31 -53.69
CA ALA A 355 71.18 -43.01 -53.94
C ALA A 355 70.22 -43.82 -53.04
N LEU A 356 70.62 -45.01 -52.58
CA LEU A 356 69.89 -45.83 -51.61
C LEU A 356 70.22 -45.51 -50.14
N SER A 357 71.26 -44.72 -49.85
CA SER A 357 71.72 -44.42 -48.49
C SER A 357 71.76 -42.94 -48.13
N ASN A 358 71.30 -42.04 -49.01
CA ASN A 358 71.00 -40.64 -48.69
C ASN A 358 69.53 -40.48 -48.22
N PRO A 359 69.25 -40.29 -46.92
CA PRO A 359 67.89 -40.11 -46.42
C PRO A 359 67.45 -38.63 -46.53
N VAL A 360 67.46 -38.08 -47.75
CA VAL A 360 67.10 -36.67 -47.99
C VAL A 360 66.05 -36.56 -49.10
N LEU A 361 64.93 -35.89 -48.78
CA LEU A 361 63.88 -35.46 -49.71
C LEU A 361 63.22 -36.57 -50.54
N SER A 362 62.39 -37.39 -49.87
CA SER A 362 61.29 -38.12 -50.53
C SER A 362 60.01 -38.09 -49.67
N SER A 363 59.68 -36.90 -49.17
CA SER A 363 58.43 -36.62 -48.44
C SER A 363 57.76 -35.29 -48.82
N ASP A 364 58.24 -34.56 -49.83
CA ASP A 364 57.63 -33.29 -50.27
C ASP A 364 56.56 -33.47 -51.36
N SER A 365 55.49 -34.17 -50.99
CA SER A 365 54.21 -34.17 -51.71
C SER A 365 52.99 -34.23 -50.77
N GLY A 366 53.20 -34.48 -49.47
CA GLY A 366 52.18 -34.37 -48.43
C GLY A 366 52.20 -33.06 -47.65
N THR A 367 53.31 -32.32 -47.69
CA THR A 367 53.64 -31.22 -46.75
C THR A 367 52.67 -30.04 -46.82
N SER A 368 52.14 -29.72 -48.01
CA SER A 368 51.11 -28.69 -48.20
C SER A 368 49.79 -29.04 -47.48
N ARG A 369 49.36 -30.31 -47.56
CA ARG A 369 48.18 -30.82 -46.81
C ARG A 369 48.46 -30.93 -45.31
N GLY A 370 49.67 -31.34 -44.92
CA GLY A 370 50.10 -31.37 -43.52
C GLY A 370 50.06 -29.99 -42.88
N ASN A 371 50.77 -29.02 -43.44
CA ASN A 371 50.80 -27.64 -42.94
C ASN A 371 49.41 -26.99 -42.99
N GLY A 372 48.62 -27.22 -44.05
CA GLY A 372 47.25 -26.71 -44.15
C GLY A 372 46.28 -27.29 -43.12
N ASN A 373 46.58 -28.46 -42.54
CA ASN A 373 45.83 -28.99 -41.39
C ASN A 373 46.40 -28.47 -40.06
N VAL A 374 47.72 -28.31 -39.92
CA VAL A 374 48.35 -27.71 -38.73
C VAL A 374 47.97 -26.25 -38.53
N THR A 375 47.79 -25.46 -39.60
CA THR A 375 47.28 -24.08 -39.50
C THR A 375 45.82 -24.06 -39.06
N LYS A 376 44.96 -24.88 -39.67
CA LYS A 376 43.55 -25.02 -39.26
C LYS A 376 43.42 -25.44 -37.79
N LEU A 377 44.19 -26.43 -37.34
CA LEU A 377 44.20 -26.85 -35.94
C LEU A 377 44.68 -25.73 -35.00
N LYS A 378 45.63 -24.88 -35.42
CA LYS A 378 46.03 -23.67 -34.65
C LYS A 378 44.95 -22.58 -34.63
N GLU A 379 44.18 -22.41 -35.71
CA GLU A 379 43.05 -21.49 -35.74
C GLU A 379 41.86 -22.00 -34.91
N GLU A 380 41.56 -23.30 -34.98
CA GLU A 380 40.56 -23.95 -34.12
C GLU A 380 40.96 -23.89 -32.64
N LEU A 381 42.24 -24.12 -32.31
CA LEU A 381 42.75 -23.95 -30.95
C LEU A 381 42.52 -22.51 -30.46
N LYS A 382 42.99 -21.50 -31.21
CA LYS A 382 42.75 -20.08 -30.88
C LYS A 382 41.26 -19.74 -30.75
N ARG A 383 40.40 -20.32 -31.59
CA ARG A 383 38.94 -20.13 -31.55
C ARG A 383 38.33 -20.78 -30.31
N LYS A 384 38.82 -21.95 -29.89
CA LYS A 384 38.43 -22.63 -28.65
C LYS A 384 38.92 -21.86 -27.42
N ASP A 385 40.16 -21.39 -27.42
CA ASP A 385 40.73 -20.55 -26.35
C ASP A 385 39.92 -19.26 -26.17
N ALA A 386 39.58 -18.57 -27.27
CA ALA A 386 38.72 -17.39 -27.24
C ALA A 386 37.29 -17.71 -26.77
N GLN A 387 36.75 -18.89 -27.12
CA GLN A 387 35.45 -19.35 -26.64
C GLN A 387 35.49 -19.65 -25.12
N ILE A 388 36.56 -20.30 -24.63
CA ILE A 388 36.79 -20.59 -23.21
C ILE A 388 36.93 -19.29 -22.41
N ALA A 389 37.73 -18.33 -22.90
CA ALA A 389 37.89 -17.02 -22.27
C ALA A 389 36.57 -16.25 -22.19
N LYS A 390 35.76 -16.26 -23.26
CA LYS A 390 34.42 -15.66 -23.24
C LYS A 390 33.53 -16.32 -22.19
N VAL A 391 33.43 -17.67 -22.21
CA VAL A 391 32.61 -18.46 -21.27
C VAL A 391 33.06 -18.25 -19.83
N SER A 392 34.36 -18.11 -19.55
CA SER A 392 34.87 -17.75 -18.22
C SER A 392 34.37 -16.37 -17.79
N SER A 393 34.48 -15.35 -18.66
CA SER A 393 34.01 -14.00 -18.32
C SER A 393 32.48 -13.95 -18.12
N ASP A 394 31.72 -14.72 -18.88
CA ASP A 394 30.26 -14.77 -18.79
C ASP A 394 29.81 -15.56 -17.55
N LYS A 395 30.56 -16.60 -17.16
CA LYS A 395 30.43 -17.29 -15.86
C LYS A 395 30.71 -16.34 -14.70
N GLU A 396 31.81 -15.60 -14.71
CA GLU A 396 32.16 -14.64 -13.65
C GLU A 396 31.09 -13.55 -13.49
N LYS A 397 30.51 -13.06 -14.60
CA LYS A 397 29.37 -12.12 -14.57
C LYS A 397 28.13 -12.75 -13.93
N LEU A 398 27.83 -14.01 -14.23
CA LEU A 398 26.71 -14.75 -13.61
C LEU A 398 26.93 -15.02 -12.12
N GLU A 399 28.14 -15.39 -11.71
CA GLU A 399 28.51 -15.56 -10.29
C GLU A 399 28.47 -14.22 -9.54
N ALA A 400 28.93 -13.12 -10.15
CA ALA A 400 28.81 -11.78 -9.57
C ALA A 400 27.34 -11.32 -9.47
N TYR A 401 26.52 -11.58 -10.49
CA TYR A 401 25.09 -11.23 -10.50
C TYR A 401 24.29 -12.02 -9.45
N THR A 402 24.50 -13.33 -9.38
CA THR A 402 23.84 -14.20 -8.38
C THR A 402 24.27 -13.84 -6.96
N LYS A 403 25.58 -13.62 -6.71
CA LYS A 403 26.09 -13.15 -5.41
C LYS A 403 25.50 -11.79 -5.00
N LYS A 404 25.41 -10.83 -5.95
CA LYS A 404 24.80 -9.51 -5.71
C LYS A 404 23.28 -9.60 -5.46
N THR A 405 22.61 -10.54 -6.11
CA THR A 405 21.18 -10.81 -5.91
C THR A 405 20.92 -11.46 -4.55
N LEU A 406 21.70 -12.48 -4.18
CA LEU A 406 21.64 -13.15 -2.88
C LEU A 406 21.91 -12.15 -1.73
N SER A 407 22.93 -11.30 -1.87
CA SER A 407 23.25 -10.25 -0.91
C SER A 407 22.07 -9.28 -0.70
N LYS A 408 21.40 -8.83 -1.77
CA LYS A 408 20.17 -8.00 -1.67
C LYS A 408 19.00 -8.73 -1.01
N PHE A 409 18.88 -10.05 -1.17
CA PHE A 409 17.86 -10.84 -0.47
C PHE A 409 18.18 -10.98 1.02
N GLN A 410 19.45 -11.25 1.38
CA GLN A 410 19.92 -11.30 2.75
C GLN A 410 19.73 -9.96 3.48
N GLU A 411 20.08 -8.84 2.83
CA GLU A 411 19.88 -7.48 3.32
C GLU A 411 18.39 -7.19 3.61
N LYS A 412 17.49 -7.46 2.66
CA LYS A 412 16.04 -7.31 2.86
C LYS A 412 15.51 -8.18 4.00
N TYR A 413 15.99 -9.41 4.12
CA TYR A 413 15.56 -10.33 5.18
C TYR A 413 16.07 -9.87 6.56
N LEU A 414 17.29 -9.32 6.62
CA LEU A 414 17.87 -8.74 7.83
C LEU A 414 17.09 -7.50 8.30
N VAL A 415 16.74 -6.58 7.38
CA VAL A 415 15.92 -5.39 7.70
C VAL A 415 14.53 -5.81 8.18
N ALA A 416 13.85 -6.73 7.50
CA ALA A 416 12.54 -7.24 7.94
C ALA A 416 12.62 -7.90 9.34
N LEU A 417 13.70 -8.62 9.64
CA LEU A 417 13.93 -9.24 10.94
C LEU A 417 14.23 -8.19 12.04
N GLN A 418 14.93 -7.11 11.70
CA GLN A 418 15.13 -5.95 12.59
C GLN A 418 13.81 -5.21 12.86
N GLU A 419 12.97 -4.97 11.85
CA GLU A 419 11.62 -4.41 12.02
C GLU A 419 10.75 -5.28 12.93
N CYS A 420 10.74 -6.60 12.73
CA CYS A 420 9.98 -7.51 13.58
C CYS A 420 10.49 -7.49 15.03
N LYS A 421 11.81 -7.37 15.27
CA LYS A 421 12.36 -7.18 16.61
C LYS A 421 11.97 -5.84 17.23
N ALA A 422 11.98 -4.75 16.46
CA ALA A 422 11.57 -3.44 16.93
C ALA A 422 10.08 -3.42 17.32
N LYS A 423 9.21 -3.95 16.46
CA LYS A 423 7.76 -4.10 16.72
C LYS A 423 7.49 -5.03 17.91
N LEU A 424 8.25 -6.12 18.06
CA LEU A 424 8.13 -7.00 19.22
C LEU A 424 8.54 -6.28 20.52
N LYS A 425 9.60 -5.46 20.50
CA LYS A 425 9.98 -4.62 21.65
C LYS A 425 8.88 -3.59 21.96
N GLU A 426 8.41 -2.84 20.98
CA GLU A 426 7.32 -1.85 21.13
C GLU A 426 6.07 -2.48 21.79
N LYS A 427 5.74 -3.74 21.47
CA LYS A 427 4.64 -4.45 22.14
C LYS A 427 4.96 -4.88 23.58
N HIS A 428 6.20 -5.24 23.91
CA HIS A 428 6.59 -5.50 25.31
C HIS A 428 6.58 -4.20 26.13
N ASP A 429 7.24 -3.14 25.64
CA ASP A 429 7.24 -1.80 26.23
C ASP A 429 5.78 -1.30 26.46
N LYS A 430 4.84 -1.66 25.56
CA LYS A 430 3.42 -1.30 25.71
C LYS A 430 2.64 -2.18 26.68
N ILE A 431 2.97 -3.46 26.81
CA ILE A 431 2.40 -4.36 27.83
C ILE A 431 2.83 -3.87 29.22
N GLU A 432 4.12 -3.60 29.42
CA GLU A 432 4.67 -3.07 30.67
C GLU A 432 3.98 -1.77 31.11
N GLN A 433 3.76 -0.83 30.19
CA GLN A 433 2.96 0.38 30.46
C GLN A 433 1.53 0.09 30.92
N LEU A 434 0.85 -0.91 30.35
CA LEU A 434 -0.52 -1.27 30.69
C LEU A 434 -0.59 -2.03 32.03
N GLU A 435 0.41 -2.86 32.33
CA GLU A 435 0.57 -3.53 33.62
C GLU A 435 0.85 -2.52 34.74
N MET A 436 1.75 -1.56 34.52
CA MET A 436 1.99 -0.44 35.44
C MET A 436 0.73 0.40 35.66
N ARG A 437 -0.02 0.73 34.59
CA ARG A 437 -1.30 1.46 34.71
C ARG A 437 -2.30 0.66 35.54
N SER A 438 -2.54 -0.61 35.21
CA SER A 438 -3.47 -1.48 35.93
C SER A 438 -3.10 -1.67 37.40
N ALA A 439 -1.79 -1.74 37.72
CA ALA A 439 -1.31 -1.76 39.09
C ALA A 439 -1.62 -0.45 39.83
N SER A 440 -1.34 0.71 39.21
CA SER A 440 -1.66 2.01 39.81
C SER A 440 -3.16 2.21 40.03
N GLU A 441 -3.99 1.80 39.08
CA GLU A 441 -5.45 1.87 39.11
C GLU A 441 -6.03 1.01 40.23
N LYS A 442 -5.54 -0.22 40.40
CA LYS A 442 -5.87 -1.09 41.55
C LYS A 442 -5.43 -0.51 42.90
N THR A 443 -4.43 0.37 42.95
CA THR A 443 -4.07 1.09 44.18
C THR A 443 -4.91 2.35 44.42
N ALA A 444 -5.41 2.99 43.36
CA ALA A 444 -6.37 4.09 43.45
C ALA A 444 -7.74 3.59 43.94
N GLN A 445 -8.29 2.54 43.32
CA GLN A 445 -9.52 1.86 43.74
C GLN A 445 -9.45 1.46 45.22
N LYS A 446 -8.35 0.81 45.65
CA LYS A 446 -8.14 0.45 47.07
C LYS A 446 -7.96 1.63 48.04
N ARG A 447 -7.72 2.85 47.54
CA ARG A 447 -7.75 4.08 48.34
C ARG A 447 -9.18 4.62 48.40
N GLU A 448 -9.90 4.63 47.29
CA GLU A 448 -11.30 5.07 47.17
C GLU A 448 -12.22 4.18 48.02
N GLU A 449 -12.11 2.85 47.93
CA GLU A 449 -12.80 1.87 48.79
C GLU A 449 -12.65 2.19 50.28
N ARG A 450 -11.45 2.59 50.71
CA ARG A 450 -11.14 2.94 52.11
C ARG A 450 -11.73 4.30 52.51
N LEU A 451 -11.67 5.29 51.62
CA LEU A 451 -12.25 6.61 51.86
C LEU A 451 -13.77 6.50 51.98
N LEU A 452 -14.43 5.78 51.06
CA LEU A 452 -15.86 5.48 51.12
C LEU A 452 -16.23 4.69 52.39
N SER A 453 -15.41 3.71 52.78
CA SER A 453 -15.62 2.98 54.04
C SER A 453 -15.52 3.89 55.27
N SER A 454 -14.60 4.88 55.27
CA SER A 454 -14.46 5.86 56.36
C SER A 454 -15.67 6.79 56.42
N THR A 455 -16.09 7.38 55.30
CA THR A 455 -17.23 8.31 55.28
C THR A 455 -18.56 7.62 55.62
N ILE A 456 -18.75 6.36 55.22
CA ILE A 456 -19.89 5.53 55.64
C ILE A 456 -19.87 5.30 57.17
N TYR A 457 -18.71 5.01 57.75
CA TYR A 457 -18.56 4.81 59.19
C TYR A 457 -18.79 6.11 59.99
N GLU A 458 -18.22 7.23 59.54
CA GLU A 458 -18.41 8.56 60.13
C GLU A 458 -19.88 9.01 60.06
N LEU A 459 -20.55 8.81 58.93
CA LEU A 459 -21.98 9.06 58.77
C LEU A 459 -22.82 8.18 59.71
N GLY A 460 -22.47 6.89 59.84
CA GLY A 460 -23.11 5.98 60.79
C GLY A 460 -22.99 6.43 62.24
N LEU A 461 -21.80 6.90 62.66
CA LEU A 461 -21.57 7.49 63.97
C LEU A 461 -22.38 8.79 64.17
N ALA A 462 -22.38 9.69 63.18
CA ALA A 462 -23.14 10.94 63.26
C ALA A 462 -24.65 10.70 63.38
N ILE A 463 -25.20 9.71 62.65
CA ILE A 463 -26.61 9.29 62.78
C ILE A 463 -26.88 8.70 64.17
N MET A 464 -25.96 7.91 64.71
CA MET A 464 -26.11 7.32 66.05
C MET A 464 -26.07 8.39 67.15
N GLN A 465 -25.14 9.34 67.09
CA GLN A 465 -25.05 10.48 68.00
C GLN A 465 -26.32 11.35 67.94
N ASN A 466 -26.79 11.70 66.74
CA ASN A 466 -28.04 12.45 66.54
C ASN A 466 -29.31 11.72 67.00
N ARG A 467 -29.27 10.39 67.21
CA ARG A 467 -30.35 9.61 67.84
C ARG A 467 -30.23 9.56 69.37
N LEU A 468 -29.03 9.72 69.91
CA LEU A 468 -28.78 9.78 71.36
C LEU A 468 -29.06 11.18 71.93
N THR A 469 -28.77 12.25 71.19
CA THR A 469 -29.05 13.64 71.61
C THR A 469 -30.51 14.08 71.43
N LYS A 470 -31.36 13.22 70.85
CA LYS A 470 -32.81 13.42 70.67
C LYS A 470 -33.64 12.52 71.60
N ARG A 471 -33.05 12.06 72.70
CA ARG A 471 -33.68 11.29 73.78
C ARG A 471 -33.37 11.93 75.12
#